data_AF-A0AAW2XFK5-F1
#
_entry.id   AF-A0AAW2XFK5-F1
#
_cell.length_a   1.000
_cell.length_b   1.000
_cell.length_c   1.000
_cell.angle_alpha   90.00
_cell.angle_beta   90.00
_cell.angle_gamma   90.00
#
_symmetry.space_group_name_H-M   'P 1'
#
loop_
_entity.id
_entity.type
_entity.pdbx_description
1 polymer ?
#
loop_
_entity_poly.entity_id
_entity_poly.type
_entity_poly.pdbx_seq_one_letter_code
_entity_poly.pdbx_strand_id
1 'polypeptide(L)'
;MDREIPALMGVSKAILENVIFVHQDEANWPLQDPSTLKKKFDDIFSATRYTKALEVIKKLHKDQGQEIKAYKLKMEHLQTLKDAAFKVFIDGLVYYLMNS
;
A
#
# COMPACT_ATOMS: atom_id res chain seq x y z
N MET A 1 -25.10 20.70 -2.25
CA MET A 1 -24.40 21.88 -1.69
C MET A 1 -23.21 21.50 -0.81
N ASP A 2 -23.34 20.57 0.15
CA ASP A 2 -22.27 20.30 1.16
C ASP A 2 -20.93 19.76 0.65
N ARG A 3 -20.89 19.19 -0.56
CA ARG A 3 -19.64 18.67 -1.17
C ARG A 3 -18.94 19.65 -2.10
N GLU A 4 -19.68 20.62 -2.65
CA GLU A 4 -19.14 21.53 -3.67
C GLU A 4 -18.47 22.74 -3.03
N ILE A 5 -18.99 23.25 -1.92
CA ILE A 5 -18.43 24.43 -1.23
C ILE A 5 -16.98 24.20 -0.74
N PRO A 6 -16.63 23.08 -0.07
CA PRO A 6 -15.24 22.84 0.33
C PRO A 6 -14.29 22.72 -0.86
N ALA A 7 -14.73 22.07 -1.95
CA ALA A 7 -13.94 21.88 -3.15
C ALA A 7 -13.68 23.20 -3.89
N LEU A 8 -14.66 24.10 -3.94
CA LEU A 8 -14.55 25.43 -4.54
C LEU A 8 -13.66 26.37 -3.71
N MET A 9 -13.64 26.21 -2.38
CA MET A 9 -12.83 27.01 -1.46
C MET A 9 -11.38 26.51 -1.34
N GLY A 10 -11.05 25.34 -1.91
CA GLY A 10 -9.73 24.73 -1.81
C GLY A 10 -9.35 24.26 -0.40
N VAL A 11 -10.31 24.17 0.52
CA VAL A 11 -10.09 23.75 1.92
C VAL A 11 -10.83 22.45 2.22
N SER A 12 -10.30 21.65 3.15
CA SER A 12 -10.97 20.43 3.57
C SER A 12 -12.28 20.75 4.32
N LYS A 13 -13.25 19.83 4.24
CA LYS A 13 -14.51 19.94 4.99
C LYS A 13 -14.26 20.15 6.50
N ALA A 14 -13.26 19.46 7.05
CA ALA A 14 -12.87 19.59 8.45
C ALA A 14 -12.36 20.99 8.81
N ILE A 15 -11.61 21.65 7.92
CA ILE A 15 -11.19 23.07 8.10
C ILE A 15 -12.40 23.98 8.02
N LEU A 16 -13.30 23.73 7.07
CA LEU A 16 -14.50 24.54 6.90
C LEU A 16 -15.38 24.51 8.16
N GLU A 17 -15.60 23.34 8.75
CA GLU A 17 -16.48 23.16 9.92
C GLU A 17 -15.82 23.47 11.26
N ASN A 18 -14.53 23.14 11.44
CA ASN A 18 -13.84 23.28 12.73
C ASN A 18 -12.98 24.55 12.85
N VAL A 19 -12.82 25.33 11.78
CA VAL A 19 -12.04 26.58 11.79
C VAL A 19 -12.81 27.76 11.22
N ILE A 20 -13.50 27.61 10.08
CA ILE A 20 -14.14 28.74 9.38
C ILE A 20 -15.59 28.98 9.86
N PHE A 21 -16.38 27.92 9.99
CA PHE A 21 -17.80 27.97 10.37
C PHE A 21 -18.07 27.24 11.69
N VAL A 22 -17.20 27.46 12.68
CA VAL A 22 -17.41 26.93 14.03
C VAL A 22 -18.68 27.54 14.64
N HIS A 23 -19.54 26.70 15.19
CA HIS A 23 -20.69 27.16 15.98
C HIS A 23 -20.22 27.98 17.19
N GLN A 24 -20.91 29.07 17.52
CA GLN A 24 -20.49 29.98 18.60
C GLN A 24 -20.30 29.27 19.93
N ASP A 25 -21.16 28.29 20.24
CA ASP A 25 -21.09 27.48 21.46
C ASP A 25 -19.86 26.54 21.49
N GLU A 26 -19.27 26.24 20.34
CA GLU A 26 -18.09 25.40 20.17
C GLU A 26 -16.81 26.19 19.87
N ALA A 27 -16.87 27.52 19.78
CA ALA A 27 -15.72 28.36 19.41
C ALA A 27 -14.55 28.26 20.39
N ASN A 28 -14.81 27.86 21.62
CA ASN A 28 -13.81 27.64 22.65
C ASN A 28 -13.16 26.24 22.61
N TRP A 29 -13.44 25.42 21.58
CA TRP A 29 -12.85 24.08 21.45
C TRP A 29 -11.32 24.01 21.59
N PRO A 30 -10.50 25.03 21.20
CA PRO A 30 -9.06 24.99 21.42
C PRO A 30 -8.65 24.99 22.90
N LEU A 31 -9.57 25.39 23.78
CA LEU A 31 -9.37 25.46 25.24
C LEU A 31 -10.07 24.31 25.97
N GLN A 32 -10.76 23.43 25.26
CA GLN A 32 -11.44 22.29 25.85
C GLN A 32 -10.45 21.17 26.21
N ASP A 33 -10.99 20.09 26.78
CA ASP A 33 -10.20 18.98 27.27
C ASP A 33 -9.32 18.35 26.16
N PRO A 34 -8.22 17.67 26.54
CA PRO A 34 -7.28 17.11 25.57
C PRO A 34 -7.91 16.12 24.57
N SER A 35 -9.02 15.46 24.91
CA SER A 35 -9.67 14.50 24.01
C SER A 35 -10.40 15.21 22.88
N THR A 36 -11.15 16.26 23.20
CA THR A 36 -11.87 17.10 22.23
C THR A 36 -10.91 17.84 21.32
N LEU A 37 -9.84 18.41 21.90
CA LEU A 37 -8.78 19.07 21.17
C LEU A 37 -8.12 18.11 20.16
N LYS A 38 -7.72 16.92 20.64
CA LYS A 38 -7.07 15.90 19.79
C LYS A 38 -7.96 15.46 18.64
N LYS A 39 -9.25 15.27 18.89
CA LYS A 39 -10.21 14.87 17.85
C LYS A 39 -10.31 15.92 16.74
N LYS A 40 -10.49 17.20 17.08
CA LYS A 40 -10.56 18.28 16.07
C LYS A 40 -9.22 18.47 15.34
N PHE A 41 -8.09 18.30 16.01
CA PHE A 41 -6.78 18.25 15.36
C PHE A 41 -6.68 17.09 14.36
N ASP A 42 -7.00 15.87 14.76
CA ASP A 42 -6.94 14.69 13.89
C ASP A 42 -7.85 14.85 12.65
N ASP A 43 -9.04 15.44 12.83
CA ASP A 43 -9.98 15.75 11.74
C ASP A 43 -9.42 16.82 10.78
N ILE A 44 -8.90 17.94 11.31
CA ILE A 44 -8.31 19.04 10.52
C ILE A 44 -7.11 18.55 9.70
N PHE A 45 -6.18 17.83 10.35
CA PHE A 45 -4.98 17.34 9.70
C PHE A 45 -5.21 16.06 8.89
N SER A 46 -6.41 15.48 8.95
CA SER A 46 -6.76 14.22 8.28
C SER A 46 -5.71 13.12 8.55
N ALA A 47 -5.09 13.13 9.73
CA ALA A 47 -3.92 12.32 10.05
C ALA A 47 -4.22 10.83 9.86
N THR A 48 -5.44 10.40 10.21
CA THR A 48 -5.92 9.02 10.05
C THR A 48 -5.89 8.55 8.59
N ARG A 49 -6.18 9.42 7.61
CA ARG A 49 -6.16 9.06 6.19
C ARG A 49 -4.73 8.79 5.72
N TYR A 50 -3.79 9.64 6.12
CA TYR A 50 -2.37 9.46 5.80
C TYR A 50 -1.79 8.22 6.47
N THR A 51 -2.11 7.97 7.74
CA THR A 51 -1.66 6.75 8.44
C THR A 51 -2.16 5.49 7.75
N LYS A 52 -3.45 5.43 7.38
CA LYS A 52 -4.03 4.29 6.65
C LYS A 52 -3.40 4.10 5.28
N ALA A 53 -3.18 5.19 4.52
CA ALA A 53 -2.52 5.10 3.23
C ALA A 53 -1.09 4.56 3.36
N LEU A 54 -0.33 5.03 4.36
CA LEU A 54 1.01 4.55 4.64
C LEU A 54 1.03 3.06 5.01
N GLU A 55 0.06 2.61 5.80
CA GLU A 55 -0.09 1.20 6.17
C GLU A 55 -0.34 0.31 4.94
N VAL A 56 -1.23 0.73 4.04
CA VAL A 56 -1.50 0.02 2.79
C VAL A 56 -0.25 -0.05 1.91
N ILE A 57 0.49 1.05 1.78
CA ILE A 57 1.73 1.09 0.99
C ILE A 57 2.77 0.11 1.59
N LYS A 58 2.95 0.11 2.91
CA LYS A 58 3.86 -0.81 3.59
C LYS A 58 3.47 -2.28 3.37
N LYS A 59 2.17 -2.57 3.43
CA LYS A 59 1.65 -3.92 3.17
C LYS A 59 1.93 -4.35 1.74
N LEU A 60 1.60 -3.52 0.75
CA LEU A 60 1.86 -3.81 -0.67
C LEU A 60 3.34 -4.04 -0.95
N HIS A 61 4.22 -3.22 -0.38
CA HIS A 61 5.67 -3.39 -0.54
C HIS A 61 6.14 -4.74 0.02
N LYS A 62 5.62 -5.15 1.19
CA LYS A 62 5.94 -6.46 1.77
C LYS A 62 5.44 -7.61 0.90
N ASP A 63 4.19 -7.53 0.44
CA ASP A 63 3.54 -8.57 -0.36
C ASP A 63 4.27 -8.75 -1.70
N GLN A 64 4.58 -7.65 -2.40
CA GLN A 64 5.39 -7.67 -3.63
C GLN A 64 6.79 -8.25 -3.38
N GLY A 65 7.43 -7.91 -2.26
CA GLY A 65 8.71 -8.49 -1.88
C GLY A 65 8.66 -10.01 -1.67
N GLN A 66 7.54 -10.54 -1.18
CA GLN A 66 7.30 -11.98 -1.06
C GLN A 66 7.06 -12.63 -2.42
N GLU A 67 6.24 -12.02 -3.27
CA GLU A 67 5.99 -12.53 -4.62
C GLU A 67 7.28 -12.60 -5.44
N ILE A 68 8.12 -11.56 -5.42
CA ILE A 68 9.41 -11.55 -6.12
C ILE A 68 10.29 -12.73 -5.67
N LYS A 69 10.33 -13.02 -4.36
CA LYS A 69 11.09 -14.18 -3.84
C LYS A 69 10.51 -15.49 -4.35
N ALA A 70 9.18 -15.64 -4.34
CA ALA A 70 8.51 -16.84 -4.84
C ALA A 70 8.78 -17.05 -6.35
N TYR A 71 8.71 -15.99 -7.16
CA TYR A 71 9.01 -16.07 -8.59
C TYR A 71 10.46 -16.43 -8.86
N LYS A 72 11.41 -15.87 -8.10
CA LYS A 72 12.84 -16.22 -8.22
C LYS A 72 13.07 -17.70 -7.93
N LEU A 73 12.50 -18.21 -6.83
CA LEU A 73 12.61 -19.63 -6.48
C LEU A 73 12.00 -20.54 -7.56
N LYS A 74 10.82 -20.17 -8.07
CA LYS A 74 10.17 -20.90 -9.16
C LYS A 74 11.01 -20.91 -10.43
N MET A 75 11.62 -19.78 -10.78
CA MET A 75 12.49 -19.66 -11.95
C MET A 75 13.73 -20.54 -11.82
N GLU A 76 14.39 -20.53 -10.67
CA GLU A 76 15.55 -21.38 -10.38
C GLU A 76 15.19 -22.86 -10.48
N HIS A 77 14.08 -23.28 -9.87
CA HIS A 77 13.60 -24.65 -9.94
C HIS A 77 13.34 -25.12 -11.38
N LEU A 78 12.64 -24.29 -12.18
CA LEU A 78 12.36 -24.60 -13.58
C LEU A 78 13.64 -24.68 -14.42
N GLN A 79 14.62 -23.83 -14.14
CA GLN A 79 15.92 -23.87 -14.79
C GLN A 79 16.66 -25.18 -14.48
N THR A 80 16.70 -25.60 -13.21
CA THR A 80 17.29 -26.89 -12.84
C THR A 80 16.61 -28.08 -13.52
N LEU A 81 15.27 -28.08 -13.60
CA LEU A 81 14.54 -29.14 -14.27
C LEU A 81 14.83 -29.20 -15.77
N LYS A 82 14.89 -28.03 -16.43
CA LYS A 82 15.26 -27.92 -17.84
C LYS A 82 16.66 -28.47 -18.08
N ASP A 83 17.63 -28.07 -17.26
CA ASP A 83 19.04 -28.48 -17.42
C ASP A 83 19.21 -29.99 -17.17
N ALA A 84 18.49 -30.54 -16.19
CA ALA A 84 18.46 -31.98 -15.94
C ALA A 84 17.86 -32.76 -17.13
N ALA A 85 16.73 -32.29 -17.68
CA ALA A 85 16.10 -32.91 -18.84
C ALA A 85 16.99 -32.85 -20.08
N PHE A 86 17.66 -31.71 -20.31
CA PHE A 86 18.58 -31.54 -21.43
C PHE A 86 19.78 -32.48 -21.33
N LYS A 87 20.34 -32.64 -20.13
CA LYS A 87 21.44 -33.59 -19.90
C LYS A 87 21.04 -35.02 -20.27
N VAL A 88 19.90 -35.49 -19.76
CA VAL A 88 19.39 -36.84 -20.06
C VAL A 88 19.16 -37.03 -21.57
N PHE A 89 18.64 -36.01 -22.25
CA PHE A 89 18.43 -36.05 -23.69
C PHE A 89 19.74 -36.21 -24.48
N ILE A 90 20.77 -35.43 -24.13
CA ILE A 90 22.09 -35.52 -24.75
C ILE A 90 22.73 -36.88 -24.47
N ASP A 91 22.68 -37.36 -23.22
CA ASP A 91 23.24 -38.66 -22.84
C ASP A 91 22.57 -39.79 -23.66
N GLY A 92 21.26 -39.72 -23.86
CA GLY A 92 20.51 -40.65 -24.71
C GLY A 92 20.90 -40.60 -26.19
N LEU A 93 21.07 -39.40 -26.75
CA LEU A 93 21.52 -39.23 -28.14
C LEU A 93 22.93 -39.78 -28.35
N VAL A 94 23.86 -39.50 -27.43
CA VAL A 94 25.23 -40.03 -27.49
C VAL A 94 25.21 -41.55 -27.43
N TYR A 95 24.43 -42.14 -26.52
CA TYR A 95 24.28 -43.59 -26.44
C TYR A 95 23.75 -44.21 -27.74
N TYR A 96 22.74 -43.58 -28.36
CA TYR A 96 22.19 -44.04 -29.64
C TYR A 96 23.21 -43.98 -30.77
N LEU A 97 23.97 -42.88 -30.88
CA LEU A 97 24.99 -42.69 -31.92
C LEU A 97 26.19 -43.64 -31.75
N MET A 98 26.55 -44.01 -30.52
CA MET A 98 27.66 -44.94 -30.27
C MET A 98 27.30 -46.41 -30.52
N ASN A 99 26.01 -46.74 -30.55
CA ASN A 99 25.51 -48.12 -30.72
C ASN A 99 24.73 -48.34 -32.03
N SER A 100 24.73 -47.35 -32.95
CA SER A 100 24.21 -47.47 -34.33
C SER A 100 25.35 -47.62 -35.33
#